data_AF-A0AAV5HMN8-F1
#
_entry.id   AF-A0AAV5HMN8-F1
#
_cell.length_a   1.000
_cell.length_b   1.000
_cell.length_c   1.000
_cell.angle_alpha   90.00
_cell.angle_beta   90.00
_cell.angle_gamma   90.00
#
_symmetry.space_group_name_H-M   'P 1'
#
loop_
_entity.id
_entity.type
_entity.pdbx_description
1 polymer ?
#
loop_
_entity_poly.entity_id
_entity_poly.type
_entity_poly.pdbx_seq_one_letter_code
_entity_poly.pdbx_strand_id
1 'polypeptide(L)'
;MMEKISKSSSTSKPINLTRDIMCFTSAVICRVAFGRRYEDEGDEMNKFQEICNGTQAMLAGFFVSDYFPLMRWVDRLIGMLSRLEKVYREADGFYQQIIDDHLNPKQQKPEQENIIDVLLKIMKNPESSLNLSFDHIKAVLMNVFVAGTDTSAAAVIWAMTFLMKHPGVMKKAQEEVRNLIGNRGIVNEDDIERLPYLKAVVKETFRLQTVVPLLVPRETIRSCNLGGYEIPAKTLKATFWGAEDQYLKTIPF
;
A
#
# COMPACT_ATOMS: atom_id res chain seq x y z
N MET A 1 -5.67 -0.80 17.92
CA MET A 1 -4.49 -1.72 17.91
C MET A 1 -3.70 -1.79 19.24
N MET A 2 -2.96 -0.76 19.68
CA MET A 2 -2.01 -0.88 20.82
C MET A 2 -2.65 -1.35 22.14
N GLU A 3 -3.86 -0.89 22.45
CA GLU A 3 -4.62 -1.36 23.62
C GLU A 3 -4.96 -2.86 23.54
N LYS A 4 -5.33 -3.36 22.35
CA LYS A 4 -5.61 -4.79 22.09
C LYS A 4 -4.36 -5.64 22.32
N ILE A 5 -3.20 -5.16 21.88
CA ILE A 5 -1.90 -5.83 22.11
C ILE A 5 -1.57 -5.83 23.60
N SER A 6 -1.72 -4.70 24.29
CA SER A 6 -1.47 -4.57 25.73
C SER A 6 -2.34 -5.52 26.56
N LYS A 7 -3.65 -5.59 26.28
CA LYS A 7 -4.60 -6.48 26.96
C LYS A 7 -4.32 -7.97 26.69
N SER A 8 -3.86 -8.30 25.50
CA SER A 8 -3.53 -9.68 25.14
C SER A 8 -2.19 -10.11 25.76
N SER A 9 -1.24 -9.18 25.87
CA SER A 9 0.04 -9.37 26.58
C SER A 9 -0.18 -9.66 28.07
N SER A 10 -1.05 -8.90 28.75
CA SER A 10 -1.36 -9.14 30.17
C SER A 10 -2.04 -10.49 30.44
N THR A 11 -2.66 -11.09 29.42
CA THR A 11 -3.28 -12.42 29.50
C THR A 11 -2.41 -13.54 28.90
N SER A 12 -1.18 -13.24 28.47
CA SER A 12 -0.24 -14.18 27.84
C SER A 12 -0.82 -14.97 26.66
N LYS A 13 -1.77 -14.39 25.93
CA LYS A 13 -2.39 -15.03 24.76
C LYS A 13 -1.58 -14.74 23.50
N PRO A 14 -1.36 -15.73 22.62
CA PRO A 14 -0.73 -15.48 21.32
C PRO A 14 -1.61 -14.55 20.47
N ILE A 15 -0.97 -13.64 19.74
CA ILE A 15 -1.64 -12.64 18.90
C ILE A 15 -1.18 -12.82 17.46
N ASN A 16 -2.13 -12.72 16.53
CA ASN A 16 -1.83 -12.62 15.11
C ASN A 16 -1.58 -11.15 14.73
N LEU A 17 -0.31 -10.74 14.77
CA LEU A 17 0.11 -9.38 14.41
C LEU A 17 -0.18 -9.05 12.93
N THR A 18 -0.14 -10.02 12.02
CA THR A 18 -0.46 -9.79 10.60
C THR A 18 -1.85 -9.23 10.44
N ARG A 19 -2.85 -9.85 11.07
CA ARG A 19 -4.24 -9.38 11.00
C ARG A 19 -4.39 -7.99 11.61
N ASP A 20 -3.84 -7.78 12.81
CA ASP A 20 -4.02 -6.51 13.53
C ASP A 20 -3.32 -5.33 12.83
N ILE A 21 -2.13 -5.56 12.24
CA ILE A 21 -1.41 -4.56 11.45
C ILE A 21 -2.12 -4.27 10.13
N MET A 22 -2.62 -5.29 9.43
CA MET A 22 -3.41 -5.10 8.20
C MET A 22 -4.63 -4.22 8.48
N CYS A 23 -5.46 -4.57 9.47
CA CYS A 23 -6.61 -3.74 9.85
C CYS A 23 -6.20 -2.29 10.19
N PHE A 24 -5.10 -2.11 10.95
CA PHE A 24 -4.62 -0.78 11.30
C PHE A 24 -4.22 0.04 10.05
N THR A 25 -3.43 -0.53 9.15
CA THR A 25 -3.01 0.18 7.91
C THR A 25 -4.19 0.46 6.97
N SER A 26 -5.15 -0.46 6.87
CA SER A 26 -6.43 -0.23 6.18
C SER A 26 -7.20 0.93 6.79
N ALA A 27 -7.34 0.98 8.12
CA ALA A 27 -8.05 2.05 8.82
C ALA A 27 -7.37 3.42 8.62
N VAL A 28 -6.04 3.46 8.65
CA VAL A 28 -5.26 4.68 8.40
C VAL A 28 -5.49 5.19 6.98
N ILE A 29 -5.35 4.33 5.96
CA ILE A 29 -5.54 4.77 4.57
C ILE A 29 -6.98 5.18 4.30
N CYS A 30 -7.97 4.48 4.86
CA CYS A 30 -9.38 4.85 4.76
C CYS A 30 -9.66 6.23 5.32
N ARG A 31 -9.05 6.55 6.46
CA ARG A 31 -9.24 7.84 7.12
C ARG A 31 -8.59 8.96 6.32
N VAL A 32 -7.36 8.76 5.84
CA VAL A 32 -6.59 9.79 5.13
C VAL A 32 -7.11 9.99 3.71
N ALA A 33 -7.40 8.91 2.98
CA ALA A 33 -7.79 8.96 1.58
C ALA A 33 -9.28 9.23 1.39
N PHE A 34 -10.15 8.64 2.23
CA PHE A 34 -11.60 8.65 2.03
C PHE A 34 -12.37 9.39 3.13
N GLY A 35 -11.68 9.93 4.14
CA GLY A 35 -12.33 10.60 5.27
C GLY A 35 -13.19 9.67 6.15
N ARG A 36 -13.14 8.34 5.95
CA ARG A 36 -13.96 7.38 6.68
C ARG A 36 -13.20 6.73 7.81
N ARG A 37 -13.88 6.56 8.95
CA ARG A 37 -13.43 5.69 10.03
C ARG A 37 -14.20 4.38 9.92
N TYR A 38 -13.48 3.30 9.72
CA TYR A 38 -14.03 1.95 9.84
C TYR A 38 -13.66 1.41 11.22
N GLU A 39 -14.57 0.65 11.83
CA GLU A 39 -14.25 -0.08 13.06
C GLU A 39 -13.30 -1.25 12.73
N ASP A 40 -12.34 -1.50 13.61
CA ASP A 40 -11.22 -2.46 13.40
C ASP A 40 -11.68 -3.91 13.13
N GLU A 41 -12.99 -4.23 13.29
CA GLU A 41 -13.60 -5.56 13.06
C GLU A 41 -15.05 -5.49 12.51
N GLY A 42 -15.41 -4.45 11.75
CA GLY A 42 -16.73 -4.31 11.13
C GLY A 42 -16.86 -4.98 9.75
N ASP A 43 -18.09 -5.33 9.34
CA ASP A 43 -18.39 -5.94 8.03
C ASP A 43 -17.85 -5.11 6.85
N GLU A 44 -17.87 -3.79 6.99
CA GLU A 44 -17.34 -2.85 5.99
C GLU A 44 -15.81 -2.96 5.82
N MET A 45 -15.06 -3.15 6.91
CA MET A 45 -13.60 -3.33 6.84
C MET A 45 -13.24 -4.68 6.21
N ASN A 46 -14.03 -5.73 6.46
CA ASN A 46 -13.84 -7.03 5.83
C ASN A 46 -14.08 -6.96 4.32
N LYS A 47 -15.19 -6.32 3.92
CA LYS A 47 -15.50 -6.06 2.50
C LYS A 47 -14.40 -5.24 1.83
N PHE A 48 -13.88 -4.25 2.54
CA PHE A 48 -12.76 -3.44 2.08
C PHE A 48 -11.52 -4.29 1.79
N GLN A 49 -11.10 -5.12 2.74
CA GLN A 49 -9.95 -6.02 2.55
C GLN A 49 -10.18 -7.05 1.44
N GLU A 50 -11.41 -7.56 1.28
CA GLU A 50 -11.75 -8.48 0.18
C GLU A 50 -11.56 -7.83 -1.20
N ILE A 51 -12.02 -6.59 -1.36
CA ILE A 51 -11.84 -5.82 -2.60
C ILE A 51 -10.34 -5.55 -2.87
N CYS A 52 -9.57 -5.20 -1.83
CA CYS A 52 -8.11 -5.01 -1.94
C CYS A 52 -7.42 -6.27 -2.48
N ASN A 53 -7.64 -7.38 -1.77
CA ASN A 53 -7.03 -8.66 -2.08
C ASN A 53 -7.44 -9.16 -3.48
N GLY A 54 -8.72 -8.98 -3.84
CA GLY A 54 -9.23 -9.29 -5.16
C GLY A 54 -8.52 -8.50 -6.25
N THR A 55 -8.39 -7.18 -6.05
CA THR A 55 -7.72 -6.27 -6.99
C THR A 55 -6.25 -6.62 -7.15
N GLN A 56 -5.53 -6.84 -6.05
CA GLN A 56 -4.12 -7.22 -6.08
C GLN A 56 -3.89 -8.58 -6.74
N ALA A 57 -4.77 -9.55 -6.50
CA ALA A 57 -4.67 -10.84 -7.15
C ALA A 57 -4.85 -10.75 -8.67
N MET A 58 -5.64 -9.77 -9.17
CA MET A 58 -5.74 -9.49 -10.60
C MET A 58 -4.52 -8.74 -11.13
N LEU A 59 -3.99 -7.77 -10.39
CA LEU A 59 -2.77 -7.04 -10.81
C LEU A 59 -1.52 -7.93 -10.85
N ALA A 60 -1.39 -8.87 -9.91
CA ALA A 60 -0.28 -9.82 -9.87
C ALA A 60 -0.56 -11.12 -10.66
N GLY A 61 -1.77 -11.26 -11.22
CA GLY A 61 -2.20 -12.44 -11.93
C GLY A 61 -1.49 -12.58 -13.28
N PHE A 62 -1.28 -13.84 -13.69
CA PHE A 62 -0.77 -14.13 -15.02
C PHE A 62 -1.94 -14.21 -16.02
N PHE A 63 -1.97 -13.31 -17.00
CA PHE A 63 -2.88 -13.40 -18.15
C PHE A 63 -2.09 -13.86 -19.37
N VAL A 64 -2.60 -14.89 -20.05
CA VAL A 64 -2.01 -15.39 -21.30
C VAL A 64 -2.02 -14.30 -22.37
N SER A 65 -3.07 -13.47 -22.39
CA SER A 65 -3.20 -12.35 -23.35
C SER A 65 -2.15 -11.26 -23.18
N ASP A 66 -1.53 -11.11 -22.01
CA ASP A 66 -0.47 -10.11 -21.80
C ASP A 66 0.81 -10.47 -22.56
N TYR A 67 1.08 -11.77 -22.72
CA TYR A 67 2.28 -12.27 -23.41
C TYR A 67 1.97 -12.73 -24.84
N PHE A 68 0.76 -13.26 -25.06
CA PHE A 68 0.31 -13.81 -26.32
C PHE A 68 -1.07 -13.24 -26.67
N PRO A 69 -1.15 -12.04 -27.27
CA PRO A 69 -2.41 -11.34 -27.51
C PRO A 69 -3.45 -12.16 -28.30
N LEU A 70 -3.00 -13.02 -29.20
CA LEU A 70 -3.87 -13.91 -30.01
C LEU A 70 -4.53 -15.03 -29.19
N MET A 71 -4.04 -15.33 -27.98
CA MET A 71 -4.54 -16.41 -27.12
C MET A 71 -5.46 -15.93 -25.99
N ARG A 72 -6.08 -14.74 -26.14
CA ARG A 72 -7.04 -14.18 -25.16
C ARG A 72 -8.21 -15.11 -24.82
N TRP A 73 -8.59 -16.02 -25.71
CA TRP A 73 -9.63 -17.02 -25.44
C TRP A 73 -9.25 -17.98 -24.29
N VAL A 74 -7.94 -18.21 -24.06
CA VAL A 74 -7.46 -19.05 -22.95
C VAL A 74 -7.81 -18.42 -21.61
N ASP A 75 -7.59 -17.10 -21.46
CA ASP A 75 -7.96 -16.36 -20.23
C ASP A 75 -9.46 -16.41 -19.94
N ARG A 76 -10.28 -16.56 -20.99
CA ARG A 76 -11.73 -16.78 -20.85
C ARG A 76 -12.04 -18.19 -20.35
N LEU A 77 -11.37 -19.21 -20.88
CA LEU A 77 -11.59 -20.60 -20.48
C LEU A 77 -11.14 -20.89 -19.05
N ILE A 78 -10.02 -20.32 -18.61
CA ILE A 78 -9.53 -20.47 -17.22
C ILE A 78 -10.29 -19.58 -16.23
N GLY A 79 -11.27 -18.80 -16.70
CA GLY A 79 -12.13 -17.95 -15.87
C GLY A 79 -11.46 -16.66 -15.36
N MET A 80 -10.22 -16.35 -15.78
CA MET A 80 -9.49 -15.16 -15.35
C MET A 80 -10.20 -13.87 -15.79
N LEU A 81 -10.72 -13.81 -17.02
CA LEU A 81 -11.48 -12.63 -17.48
C LEU A 81 -12.78 -12.43 -16.70
N SER A 82 -13.48 -13.50 -16.35
CA SER A 82 -14.71 -13.43 -15.54
C SER A 82 -14.42 -12.97 -14.11
N ARG A 83 -13.31 -13.44 -13.54
CA ARG A 83 -12.84 -13.01 -12.22
C ARG A 83 -12.42 -11.53 -12.22
N LEU A 84 -11.72 -11.08 -13.26
CA LEU A 84 -11.33 -9.69 -13.44
C LEU A 84 -12.56 -8.79 -13.52
N GLU A 85 -13.55 -9.14 -14.34
CA GLU A 85 -14.80 -8.39 -14.47
C GLU A 85 -15.56 -8.30 -13.13
N LYS A 86 -15.61 -9.39 -12.37
CA LYS A 86 -16.24 -9.41 -11.04
C LYS A 86 -15.54 -8.44 -10.08
N VAL A 87 -14.22 -8.55 -9.97
CA VAL A 87 -13.40 -7.70 -9.09
C VAL A 87 -13.52 -6.22 -9.50
N TYR A 88 -13.49 -5.95 -10.81
CA TYR A 88 -13.68 -4.60 -11.34
C TYR A 88 -15.02 -4.00 -10.92
N ARG A 89 -16.13 -4.74 -11.06
CA ARG A 89 -17.47 -4.25 -10.67
C ARG A 89 -17.60 -4.00 -9.18
N GLU A 90 -17.03 -4.87 -8.36
CA GLU A 90 -17.04 -4.72 -6.90
C GLU A 90 -16.23 -3.48 -6.48
N ALA A 91 -15.04 -3.29 -7.05
CA ALA A 91 -14.19 -2.13 -6.80
C ALA A 91 -14.84 -0.83 -7.32
N ASP A 92 -15.35 -0.82 -8.55
CA ASP A 92 -16.01 0.34 -9.15
C ASP A 92 -17.22 0.80 -8.34
N GLY A 93 -18.09 -0.14 -7.96
CA GLY A 93 -19.25 0.16 -7.12
C GLY A 93 -18.85 0.70 -5.75
N PHE A 94 -17.79 0.16 -5.15
CA PHE A 94 -17.25 0.65 -3.89
C PHE A 94 -16.73 2.10 -4.00
N TYR A 95 -15.89 2.40 -5.00
CA TYR A 95 -15.39 3.77 -5.17
C TYR A 95 -16.49 4.75 -5.56
N GLN A 96 -17.47 4.32 -6.36
CA GLN A 96 -18.63 5.14 -6.70
C GLN A 96 -19.42 5.51 -5.45
N GLN A 97 -19.71 4.55 -4.56
CA GLN A 97 -20.39 4.82 -3.30
C GLN A 97 -19.64 5.86 -2.45
N ILE A 98 -18.31 5.75 -2.37
CA ILE A 98 -17.51 6.74 -1.64
C ILE A 98 -17.65 8.13 -2.28
N ILE A 99 -17.55 8.24 -3.60
CA ILE A 99 -17.68 9.51 -4.32
C ILE A 99 -19.07 10.11 -4.10
N ASP A 100 -20.13 9.31 -4.24
CA ASP A 100 -21.51 9.75 -4.09
C ASP A 100 -21.77 10.29 -2.68
N ASP A 101 -21.19 9.66 -1.67
CA ASP A 101 -21.28 10.12 -0.30
C ASP A 101 -20.59 11.49 -0.10
N HIS A 102 -19.45 11.74 -0.74
CA HIS A 102 -18.80 13.07 -0.71
C HIS A 102 -19.56 14.14 -1.52
N LEU A 103 -20.34 13.73 -2.53
CA LEU A 103 -21.19 14.63 -3.29
C LEU A 103 -22.51 14.94 -2.57
N ASN A 104 -22.90 14.14 -1.58
CA ASN A 104 -24.16 14.28 -0.88
C ASN A 104 -24.19 15.55 -0.01
N PRO A 105 -25.04 16.55 -0.33
CA PRO A 105 -25.10 17.81 0.40
C PRO A 105 -25.61 17.68 1.83
N LYS A 106 -26.20 16.51 2.19
CA LYS A 106 -26.70 16.23 3.53
C LYS A 106 -25.61 15.71 4.48
N GLN A 107 -24.45 15.29 3.97
CA GLN A 107 -23.34 14.89 4.82
C GLN A 107 -22.64 16.11 5.41
N GLN A 108 -22.30 16.06 6.70
CA GLN A 108 -21.42 17.05 7.29
C GLN A 108 -20.07 16.96 6.58
N LYS A 109 -19.66 18.08 5.99
CA LYS A 109 -18.32 18.16 5.41
C LYS A 109 -17.29 18.00 6.52
N PRO A 110 -16.26 17.17 6.31
CA PRO A 110 -15.20 17.03 7.29
C PRO A 110 -14.52 18.38 7.52
N GLU A 111 -14.03 18.60 8.74
CA GLU A 111 -13.30 19.81 9.13
C GLU A 111 -11.97 19.95 8.36
N GLN A 112 -11.42 18.83 7.88
CA GLN A 112 -10.25 18.77 7.02
C GLN A 112 -10.60 18.13 5.68
N GLU A 113 -10.10 18.74 4.61
CA GLU A 113 -10.27 18.24 3.25
C GLU A 113 -9.46 16.95 3.05
N ASN A 114 -10.09 15.96 2.43
CA ASN A 114 -9.44 14.72 2.05
C ASN A 114 -9.11 14.68 0.54
N ILE A 115 -8.47 13.61 0.08
CA ILE A 115 -8.04 13.46 -1.32
C ILE A 115 -9.22 13.56 -2.29
N ILE A 116 -10.39 13.01 -1.93
CA ILE A 116 -11.59 13.07 -2.77
C ILE A 116 -12.10 14.49 -2.90
N ASP A 117 -12.15 15.24 -1.79
CA ASP A 117 -12.58 16.64 -1.81
C ASP A 117 -11.70 17.48 -2.74
N VAL A 118 -10.38 17.29 -2.67
CA VAL A 118 -9.41 17.97 -3.53
C VAL A 118 -9.62 17.60 -5.00
N LEU A 119 -9.74 16.31 -5.31
CA LEU A 119 -9.95 15.85 -6.69
C LEU A 119 -11.27 16.34 -7.28
N LEU A 120 -12.35 16.34 -6.49
CA LEU A 120 -13.66 16.87 -6.90
C LEU A 120 -13.61 18.38 -7.14
N LYS A 121 -12.84 19.13 -6.36
CA LYS A 121 -12.62 20.57 -6.59
C LYS A 121 -11.84 20.83 -7.87
N ILE A 122 -10.77 20.07 -8.12
CA ILE A 122 -9.99 20.19 -9.37
C ILE A 122 -10.87 19.87 -10.57
N MET A 123 -11.68 18.81 -10.49
CA MET A 123 -12.63 18.42 -11.54
C MET A 123 -13.68 19.51 -11.83
N LYS A 124 -14.15 20.22 -10.81
CA LYS A 124 -15.13 21.31 -10.95
C LYS A 124 -14.51 22.65 -11.36
N ASN A 125 -13.19 22.78 -11.31
CA ASN A 125 -12.50 24.03 -11.62
C ASN A 125 -12.36 24.21 -13.15
N PRO A 126 -13.03 25.20 -13.77
CA PRO A 126 -12.95 25.43 -15.21
C PRO A 126 -11.57 25.89 -15.70
N GLU A 127 -10.70 26.38 -14.80
CA GLU A 127 -9.33 26.79 -15.13
C GLU A 127 -8.31 25.65 -14.99
N SER A 128 -8.74 24.46 -14.53
CA SER A 128 -7.87 23.30 -14.46
C SER A 128 -7.49 22.84 -15.86
N SER A 129 -6.19 22.71 -16.12
CA SER A 129 -5.68 22.06 -17.35
C SER A 129 -5.94 20.56 -17.40
N LEU A 130 -6.36 19.96 -16.28
CA LEU A 130 -6.65 18.53 -16.15
C LEU A 130 -8.14 18.27 -16.39
N ASN A 131 -8.45 17.55 -17.46
CA ASN A 131 -9.79 17.03 -17.73
C ASN A 131 -10.04 15.76 -16.89
N LEU A 132 -10.30 15.94 -15.59
CA LEU A 132 -10.62 14.84 -14.68
C LEU A 132 -12.04 14.34 -14.90
N SER A 133 -12.22 13.03 -14.85
CA SER A 133 -13.52 12.35 -14.87
C SER A 133 -13.69 11.58 -13.56
N PHE A 134 -14.90 11.11 -13.27
CA PHE A 134 -15.12 10.22 -12.14
C PHE A 134 -14.27 8.95 -12.22
N ASP A 135 -14.08 8.39 -13.42
CA ASP A 135 -13.23 7.21 -13.62
C ASP A 135 -11.76 7.50 -13.25
N HIS A 136 -11.26 8.70 -13.59
CA HIS A 136 -9.92 9.12 -13.15
C HIS A 136 -9.83 9.22 -11.62
N ILE A 137 -10.86 9.74 -10.96
CA ILE A 137 -10.91 9.81 -9.49
C ILE A 137 -10.90 8.38 -8.91
N LYS A 138 -11.78 7.49 -9.39
CA LYS A 138 -11.82 6.09 -8.94
C LYS A 138 -10.47 5.39 -9.12
N ALA A 139 -9.79 5.62 -10.24
CA ALA A 139 -8.46 5.05 -10.49
C ALA A 139 -7.40 5.56 -9.48
N VAL A 140 -7.43 6.84 -9.12
CA VAL A 140 -6.55 7.39 -8.07
C VAL A 140 -6.88 6.78 -6.72
N LEU A 141 -8.16 6.63 -6.37
CA LEU A 141 -8.60 5.99 -5.12
C LEU A 141 -8.14 4.53 -5.05
N MET A 142 -8.26 3.79 -6.15
CA MET A 142 -7.74 2.43 -6.26
C MET A 142 -6.24 2.38 -6.01
N ASN A 143 -5.46 3.27 -6.63
CA ASN A 143 -4.01 3.29 -6.48
C ASN A 143 -3.59 3.60 -5.03
N VAL A 144 -4.17 4.65 -4.42
CA VAL A 144 -3.89 5.01 -3.02
C VAL A 144 -4.25 3.87 -2.08
N PHE A 145 -5.38 3.21 -2.35
CA PHE A 145 -5.83 2.08 -1.55
C PHE A 145 -4.87 0.89 -1.60
N VAL A 146 -4.68 0.34 -2.80
CA VAL A 146 -3.90 -0.88 -3.01
C VAL A 146 -2.45 -0.68 -2.59
N ALA A 147 -1.87 0.49 -2.91
CA ALA A 147 -0.49 0.78 -2.54
C ALA A 147 -0.32 1.07 -1.05
N GLY A 148 -1.29 1.70 -0.39
CA GLY A 148 -1.16 2.21 0.98
C GLY A 148 -1.33 1.18 2.07
N THR A 149 -2.24 0.20 1.89
CA THR A 149 -2.55 -0.81 2.91
C THR A 149 -1.46 -1.88 3.00
N ASP A 150 -1.34 -2.71 1.98
CA ASP A 150 -0.57 -3.95 2.08
C ASP A 150 0.93 -3.71 2.18
N THR A 151 1.44 -2.67 1.50
CA THR A 151 2.89 -2.43 1.51
C THR A 151 3.39 -1.99 2.87
N SER A 152 2.65 -1.09 3.52
CA SER A 152 2.90 -0.61 4.88
C SER A 152 2.78 -1.77 5.88
N ALA A 153 1.74 -2.59 5.75
CA ALA A 153 1.54 -3.73 6.64
C ALA A 153 2.69 -4.73 6.52
N ALA A 154 3.07 -5.10 5.29
CA ALA A 154 4.18 -6.01 5.02
C ALA A 154 5.49 -5.47 5.60
N ALA A 155 5.79 -4.18 5.45
CA ALA A 155 6.99 -3.56 6.01
C ALA A 155 7.06 -3.73 7.53
N VAL A 156 5.97 -3.44 8.26
CA VAL A 156 5.93 -3.59 9.71
C VAL A 156 5.99 -5.06 10.14
N ILE A 157 5.29 -5.96 9.44
CA ILE A 157 5.30 -7.41 9.73
C ILE A 157 6.73 -7.96 9.59
N TRP A 158 7.44 -7.58 8.53
CA TRP A 158 8.81 -8.02 8.31
C TRP A 158 9.79 -7.43 9.34
N ALA A 159 9.64 -6.14 9.66
CA ALA A 159 10.43 -5.51 10.72
C ALA A 159 10.25 -6.25 12.05
N MET A 160 9.00 -6.51 12.46
CA MET A 160 8.71 -7.27 13.68
C MET A 160 9.25 -8.70 13.63
N THR A 161 9.14 -9.36 12.48
CA THR A 161 9.68 -10.72 12.27
C THR A 161 11.20 -10.75 12.46
N PHE A 162 11.94 -9.80 11.88
CA PHE A 162 13.40 -9.71 12.05
C PHE A 162 13.77 -9.36 13.48
N LEU A 163 13.09 -8.40 14.11
CA LEU A 163 13.33 -8.06 15.51
C LEU A 163 13.13 -9.27 16.43
N MET A 164 12.07 -10.06 16.23
CA MET A 164 11.79 -11.27 17.02
C MET A 164 12.86 -12.35 16.83
N LYS A 165 13.43 -12.46 15.63
CA LYS A 165 14.54 -13.38 15.32
C LYS A 165 15.89 -12.89 15.84
N HIS A 166 16.04 -11.59 16.13
CA HIS A 166 17.27 -10.97 16.61
C HIS A 166 17.06 -10.20 17.92
N PRO A 167 16.93 -10.89 19.08
CA PRO A 167 16.59 -10.26 20.36
C PRO A 167 17.56 -9.16 20.81
N GLY A 168 18.86 -9.27 20.48
CA GLY A 168 19.84 -8.22 20.78
C GLY A 168 19.57 -6.92 20.01
N VAL A 169 19.18 -7.03 18.74
CA VAL A 169 18.79 -5.89 17.90
C VAL A 169 17.49 -5.27 18.42
N MET A 170 16.51 -6.10 18.78
CA MET A 170 15.25 -5.65 19.41
C MET A 170 15.50 -4.90 20.71
N LYS A 171 16.34 -5.43 21.61
CA LYS A 171 16.67 -4.79 22.88
C LYS A 171 17.29 -3.41 22.65
N LYS A 172 18.25 -3.29 21.74
CA LYS A 172 18.89 -2.01 21.42
C LYS A 172 17.91 -0.98 20.84
N ALA A 173 16.99 -1.39 19.97
CA ALA A 173 15.94 -0.50 19.45
C ALA A 173 14.97 -0.04 20.55
N GLN A 174 14.58 -0.96 21.44
CA GLN A 174 13.73 -0.62 22.60
C GLN A 174 14.43 0.33 23.56
N GLU A 175 15.73 0.15 23.81
CA GLU A 175 16.55 1.04 24.65
C GLU A 175 16.63 2.45 24.05
N GLU A 176 16.90 2.59 22.74
CA GLU A 176 16.92 3.89 22.06
C GLU A 176 15.59 4.64 22.25
N VAL A 177 14.46 3.98 21.97
CA VAL A 177 13.12 4.57 22.13
C VAL A 177 12.85 4.94 23.58
N ARG A 178 13.15 4.06 24.55
CA ARG A 178 12.90 4.34 25.98
C ARG A 178 13.75 5.50 26.50
N ASN A 179 15.00 5.59 26.06
CA ASN A 179 15.91 6.67 26.47
C ASN A 179 15.45 8.03 25.93
N LEU A 180 14.97 8.08 24.69
CA LEU A 180 14.49 9.33 24.10
C LEU A 180 13.16 9.80 24.73
N ILE A 181 12.21 8.88 24.90
CA ILE A 181 10.83 9.21 25.30
C ILE A 181 10.69 9.37 26.82
N GLY A 182 11.50 8.63 27.59
CA GLY A 182 11.43 8.61 29.04
C GLY A 182 10.01 8.33 29.54
N ASN A 183 9.48 9.22 30.38
CA ASN A 183 8.17 9.07 31.01
C ASN A 183 7.00 9.55 30.15
N ARG A 184 7.23 10.10 28.95
CA ARG A 184 6.15 10.64 28.11
C ARG A 184 5.22 9.54 27.55
N GLY A 185 5.73 8.31 27.43
CA GLY A 185 4.96 7.12 27.03
C GLY A 185 4.51 7.06 25.56
N ILE A 186 4.43 8.19 24.86
CA ILE A 186 4.00 8.29 23.45
C ILE A 186 5.12 8.92 22.61
N VAL A 187 5.33 8.38 21.40
CA VAL A 187 6.23 8.88 20.36
C VAL A 187 5.43 9.79 19.42
N ASN A 188 5.94 10.98 19.12
CA ASN A 188 5.39 11.88 18.11
C ASN A 188 6.31 11.90 16.87
N GLU A 189 5.84 12.52 15.80
CA GLU A 189 6.53 12.61 14.51
C GLU A 189 7.92 13.27 14.63
N ASP A 190 8.02 14.34 15.44
CA ASP A 190 9.28 15.07 15.65
C ASP A 190 10.36 14.22 16.34
N ASP A 191 9.97 13.21 17.11
CA ASP A 191 10.92 12.34 17.81
C ASP A 191 11.54 11.31 16.87
N ILE A 192 10.87 10.97 15.77
CA ILE A 192 11.36 10.00 14.78
C ILE A 192 12.72 10.44 14.25
N GLU A 193 12.93 11.75 14.09
CA GLU A 193 14.22 12.31 13.66
C GLU A 193 15.37 11.99 14.62
N ARG A 194 15.07 11.73 15.89
CA ARG A 194 16.03 11.44 16.95
C ARG A 194 16.16 9.94 17.25
N LEU A 195 15.65 9.07 16.39
CA LEU A 195 15.73 7.60 16.51
C LEU A 195 16.58 6.99 15.37
N PRO A 196 17.89 7.28 15.29
CA PRO A 196 18.74 6.83 14.20
C PRO A 196 18.86 5.31 14.09
N TYR A 197 18.87 4.59 15.22
CA TYR A 197 18.98 3.13 15.21
C TYR A 197 17.67 2.48 14.76
N LEU A 198 16.51 2.97 15.22
CA LEU A 198 15.22 2.52 14.69
C LEU A 198 15.10 2.77 13.18
N LYS A 199 15.57 3.93 12.70
CA LYS A 199 15.66 4.22 11.25
C LYS A 199 16.57 3.20 10.54
N ALA A 200 17.69 2.81 11.13
CA ALA A 200 18.58 1.79 10.58
C ALA A 200 17.90 0.42 10.53
N VAL A 201 17.13 0.02 11.55
CA VAL A 201 16.33 -1.22 11.55
C VAL A 201 15.31 -1.24 10.41
N VAL A 202 14.61 -0.12 10.18
CA VAL A 202 13.64 -0.01 9.08
C VAL A 202 14.34 -0.10 7.73
N LYS A 203 15.45 0.62 7.54
CA LYS A 203 16.25 0.55 6.30
C LYS A 203 16.77 -0.86 6.04
N GLU A 204 17.29 -1.52 7.06
CA GLU A 204 17.81 -2.88 6.96
C GLU A 204 16.69 -3.90 6.70
N THR A 205 15.50 -3.67 7.25
CA THR A 205 14.31 -4.47 6.91
C THR A 205 14.01 -4.40 5.41
N PHE A 206 14.04 -3.22 4.81
CA PHE A 206 13.84 -3.06 3.36
C PHE A 206 15.00 -3.66 2.54
N ARG A 207 16.24 -3.57 3.05
CA ARG A 207 17.42 -4.17 2.41
C ARG A 207 17.42 -5.69 2.47
N LEU A 208 16.80 -6.31 3.48
CA LEU A 208 16.67 -7.76 3.61
C LEU A 208 15.42 -8.29 2.91
N GLN A 209 14.33 -7.54 3.02
CA GLN A 209 13.05 -7.89 2.46
C GLN A 209 12.42 -6.68 1.77
N THR A 210 12.51 -6.68 0.45
CA THR A 210 11.74 -5.72 -0.34
C THR A 210 10.30 -6.19 -0.48
N VAL A 211 9.39 -5.29 -0.14
CA VAL A 211 7.93 -5.53 -0.14
C VAL A 211 7.41 -5.79 -1.56
N VAL A 212 8.01 -5.16 -2.58
CA VAL A 212 7.61 -5.31 -3.99
C VAL A 212 8.82 -5.75 -4.83
N PRO A 213 9.23 -7.04 -4.78
CA PRO A 213 10.50 -7.50 -5.34
C PRO A 213 10.57 -7.45 -6.87
N LEU A 214 9.44 -7.42 -7.59
CA LEU A 214 9.41 -7.33 -9.06
C LEU A 214 9.21 -5.91 -9.58
N LEU A 215 9.08 -4.93 -8.67
CA LEU A 215 8.63 -3.56 -8.97
C LEU A 215 7.38 -3.55 -9.88
N VAL A 216 6.99 -2.36 -10.34
CA VAL A 216 5.96 -2.23 -11.40
C VAL A 216 6.67 -2.28 -12.75
N PRO A 217 6.22 -3.12 -13.70
CA PRO A 217 6.78 -3.16 -15.05
C PRO A 217 6.79 -1.78 -15.69
N ARG A 218 7.89 -1.44 -16.37
CA ARG A 218 8.01 -0.20 -17.15
C ARG A 218 7.91 -0.50 -18.62
N GLU A 219 7.25 0.38 -19.36
CA GLU A 219 7.21 0.34 -20.83
C GLU A 219 7.98 1.53 -21.41
N THR A 220 8.80 1.27 -22.43
CA THR A 220 9.48 2.34 -23.18
C THR A 220 8.49 3.10 -24.05
N ILE A 221 8.33 4.41 -23.81
CA ILE A 221 7.43 5.28 -24.58
C ILE A 221 7.93 5.49 -26.01
N ARG A 222 9.24 5.53 -26.21
CA ARG A 222 9.93 5.69 -27.51
C ARG A 222 11.21 4.85 -27.52
N SER A 223 11.78 4.63 -28.70
CA SER A 223 13.08 3.98 -28.79
C SER A 223 14.14 4.78 -28.04
N CYS A 224 15.05 4.07 -27.38
CA CYS A 224 16.14 4.68 -26.61
C CYS A 224 17.40 3.82 -26.66
N ASN A 225 18.55 4.45 -26.41
CA ASN A 225 19.80 3.71 -26.21
C ASN A 225 20.09 3.60 -24.71
N LEU A 226 20.31 2.38 -24.24
CA LEU A 226 20.68 2.11 -22.85
C LEU A 226 21.94 1.24 -22.83
N GLY A 227 23.06 1.81 -22.35
CA GLY A 227 24.32 1.08 -22.24
C GLY A 227 24.87 0.59 -23.59
N GLY A 228 24.60 1.30 -24.69
CA GLY A 228 25.00 0.92 -26.04
C GLY A 228 23.97 0.08 -26.79
N TYR A 229 22.94 -0.45 -26.10
CA TYR A 229 21.88 -1.24 -26.70
C TYR A 229 20.72 -0.36 -27.14
N GLU A 230 20.26 -0.53 -28.37
CA GLU A 230 19.03 0.08 -28.85
C GLU A 230 17.82 -0.70 -28.35
N ILE A 231 16.94 -0.03 -27.62
CA ILE A 231 15.70 -0.59 -27.08
C ILE A 231 14.54 0.02 -27.86
N PRO A 232 13.72 -0.78 -28.58
CA PRO A 232 12.55 -0.30 -29.29
C PRO A 232 11.47 0.27 -28.37
N ALA A 233 10.58 1.10 -28.92
CA ALA A 233 9.37 1.52 -28.22
C ALA A 233 8.47 0.30 -27.88
N LYS A 234 7.62 0.44 -26.85
CA LYS A 234 6.73 -0.62 -26.33
C LYS A 234 7.44 -1.87 -25.79
N THR A 235 8.71 -1.75 -25.42
CA THR A 235 9.43 -2.81 -24.71
C THR A 235 9.08 -2.77 -23.23
N LEU A 236 8.61 -3.90 -22.69
CA LEU A 236 8.33 -4.09 -21.27
C LEU A 236 9.60 -4.53 -20.52
N LYS A 237 9.92 -3.81 -19.44
CA LYS A 237 11.00 -4.15 -18.50
C LYS A 237 10.41 -4.44 -17.13
N ALA A 238 10.50 -5.69 -16.69
CA ALA A 238 10.36 -6.07 -15.29
C ALA A 238 11.72 -5.98 -14.60
N THR A 239 11.79 -5.39 -13.41
CA THR A 239 13.05 -5.26 -12.66
C THR A 239 12.97 -6.11 -11.41
N PHE A 240 13.90 -7.06 -11.26
CA PHE A 240 13.97 -7.90 -10.08
C PHE A 240 14.90 -7.29 -9.03
N TRP A 241 14.39 -7.18 -7.81
CA TRP A 241 15.15 -6.77 -6.64
C TRP A 241 16.17 -7.87 -6.30
N GLY A 242 17.44 -7.58 -6.57
CA GLY A 242 18.55 -8.55 -6.56
C GLY A 242 19.48 -8.40 -7.77
N ALA A 243 19.03 -7.74 -8.85
CA ALA A 243 19.91 -7.39 -9.98
C ALA A 243 20.95 -6.30 -9.61
N GLU A 244 20.78 -5.61 -8.48
CA GLU A 244 21.65 -4.52 -7.98
C GLU A 244 22.49 -4.90 -6.75
N ASP A 245 22.50 -6.16 -6.33
CA ASP A 245 23.19 -6.60 -5.10
C ASP A 245 24.72 -6.42 -5.16
N GLN A 246 25.27 -6.12 -6.34
CA GLN A 246 26.65 -5.69 -6.53
C GLN A 246 26.93 -4.25 -6.02
N TYR A 247 25.91 -3.41 -5.86
CA TYR A 247 26.05 -2.00 -5.43
C TYR A 247 25.65 -1.74 -3.97
N LEU A 248 24.91 -2.66 -3.33
CA LEU A 248 24.46 -2.49 -1.95
C LEU A 248 25.57 -2.80 -0.91
N LYS A 249 26.65 -3.49 -1.31
CA LYS A 249 27.86 -3.67 -0.47
C LYS A 249 28.72 -2.41 -0.33
N THR A 250 28.44 -1.37 -1.12
CA THR A 250 29.23 -0.14 -1.19
C THR A 250 28.57 1.07 -0.54
N ILE A 251 27.40 0.93 0.09
CA ILE A 251 26.81 2.02 0.87
C ILE A 251 27.38 1.94 2.29
N PRO A 252 28.28 2.86 2.70
CA PRO A 252 28.71 2.92 4.09
C PRO A 252 27.56 3.52 4.90
N PHE A 253 27.09 2.78 5.89
CA PHE A 253 26.30 3.32 6.99
C PHE A 253 27.23 3.79 8.11
#